data_AF-A0A7S8D2S1-F1
#
_entry.id   AF-A0A7S8D2S1-F1
#
_cell.length_a   1.000
_cell.length_b   1.000
_cell.length_c   1.000
_cell.angle_alpha   90.00
_cell.angle_beta   90.00
_cell.angle_gamma   90.00
#
_symmetry.space_group_name_H-M   'P 1'
#
loop_
_entity.id
_entity.type
_entity.pdbx_description
1 polymer ?
#
loop_
_entity_poly.entity_id
_entity_poly.type
_entity_poly.pdbx_seq_one_letter_code
_entity_poly.pdbx_strand_id
1 'polypeptide(L)'
;MRQLGARWFRDPDHKIRAGWKIRNGDPDTPLLFVGWPAGGGVWTINTNISQSAQKGLGRIDNAFTMDERCEMIEQLGGIFYADPKDCPHLDLDGSREGDDGKGY
;
A
#
# COMPACT_ATOMS: atom_id res chain seq x y z
N MET A 1 13.05 -10.62 3.35
CA MET A 1 12.28 -9.52 2.73
C MET A 1 10.83 -9.66 3.19
N ARG A 2 10.24 -8.62 3.79
CA ARG A 2 8.80 -8.59 4.07
C ARG A 2 8.09 -8.15 2.79
N GLN A 3 7.35 -9.05 2.13
CA GLN A 3 6.50 -8.67 1.00
C GLN A 3 5.27 -7.93 1.56
N LEU A 4 5.31 -6.59 1.53
CA LEU A 4 4.37 -5.67 2.21
C LEU A 4 2.94 -5.67 1.67
N GLY A 5 2.57 -6.60 0.79
CA GLY A 5 1.24 -6.63 0.16
C GLY A 5 0.10 -7.00 1.12
N ALA A 6 0.39 -7.73 2.19
CA ALA A 6 -0.59 -8.14 3.18
C ALA A 6 -0.37 -7.40 4.51
N ARG A 7 -1.38 -6.67 4.98
CA ARG A 7 -1.39 -6.08 6.34
C ARG A 7 -2.17 -7.00 7.27
N TRP A 8 -1.50 -7.55 8.27
CA TRP A 8 -2.16 -8.35 9.30
C TRP A 8 -2.95 -7.46 10.25
N PHE A 9 -4.21 -7.82 10.49
CA PHE A 9 -5.04 -7.22 11.53
C PHE A 9 -5.45 -8.30 12.51
N ARG A 10 -5.29 -7.98 13.80
CA ARG A 10 -5.63 -8.89 14.90
C ARG A 10 -7.09 -9.32 14.90
N ASP A 11 -7.98 -8.42 14.50
CA ASP A 11 -9.43 -8.58 14.52
C ASP A 11 -10.08 -7.54 13.58
N PRO A 12 -11.38 -7.69 13.25
CA PRO A 12 -12.08 -6.74 12.39
C PRO A 12 -12.09 -5.30 12.92
N ASP A 13 -12.16 -5.11 14.24
CA ASP A 13 -12.14 -3.76 14.84
C ASP A 13 -10.80 -3.08 14.64
N HIS A 14 -9.69 -3.83 14.72
CA HIS A 14 -8.36 -3.32 14.38
C HIS A 14 -8.30 -2.85 12.92
N LYS A 15 -8.92 -3.59 11.98
CA LYS A 15 -9.04 -3.15 10.58
C LYS A 15 -9.89 -1.88 10.45
N ILE A 16 -11.05 -1.83 11.11
CA ILE A 16 -11.96 -0.68 11.09
C ILE A 16 -11.28 0.56 11.67
N ARG A 17 -10.58 0.46 12.80
CA ARG A 17 -9.85 1.57 13.42
C ARG A 17 -8.74 2.08 12.52
N ALA A 18 -7.99 1.17 11.87
CA ALA A 18 -6.96 1.57 10.92
C ALA A 18 -7.56 2.27 9.69
N GLY A 19 -8.71 1.81 9.20
CA GLY A 19 -9.47 2.50 8.14
C GLY A 19 -10.04 3.85 8.58
N TRP A 20 -10.47 3.97 9.83
CA TRP A 20 -10.96 5.22 10.42
C TRP A 20 -9.85 6.27 10.53
N LYS A 21 -8.65 5.85 10.96
CA LYS A 21 -7.45 6.71 10.95
C LYS A 21 -7.10 7.20 9.55
N ILE A 22 -7.25 6.36 8.52
CA ILE A 22 -7.05 6.80 7.13
C ILE A 22 -8.16 7.76 6.69
N ARG A 23 -9.42 7.49 7.02
CA ARG A 23 -10.55 8.35 6.63
C ARG A 23 -10.49 9.74 7.26
N ASN A 24 -10.00 9.82 8.49
CA ASN A 24 -9.93 11.06 9.27
C ASN A 24 -8.49 11.60 9.40
N GLY A 25 -7.54 11.02 8.66
CA GLY A 25 -6.14 11.38 8.71
C GLY A 25 -5.86 12.69 7.97
N ASP A 26 -4.63 13.18 8.09
CA ASP A 26 -4.16 14.31 7.28
C ASP A 26 -4.26 13.94 5.78
N PRO A 27 -4.96 14.74 4.94
CA PRO A 27 -5.10 14.49 3.51
C PRO A 27 -3.79 14.23 2.76
N ASP A 28 -2.68 14.80 3.24
CA ASP A 28 -1.34 14.69 2.65
C ASP A 28 -0.53 13.50 3.18
N THR A 29 -1.09 12.73 4.13
CA THR A 29 -0.46 11.51 4.64
C THR A 29 -0.12 10.56 3.48
N PRO A 30 1.14 10.13 3.34
CA PRO A 30 1.56 9.28 2.23
C PRO A 30 0.95 7.88 2.34
N LEU A 31 0.59 7.32 1.19
CA LEU A 31 0.12 5.95 1.03
C LEU A 31 0.92 5.26 -0.07
N LEU A 32 1.21 3.99 0.13
CA LEU A 32 1.88 3.14 -0.84
C LEU A 32 1.08 1.85 -1.04
N PHE A 33 0.61 1.64 -2.27
CA PHE A 33 0.06 0.35 -2.69
C PHE A 33 1.17 -0.44 -3.38
N VAL A 34 1.26 -1.74 -3.06
CA VAL A 34 2.31 -2.63 -3.53
C VAL A 34 1.70 -3.97 -3.95
N GLY A 35 2.08 -4.48 -5.11
CA GLY A 35 1.74 -5.81 -5.63
C GLY A 35 2.99 -6.56 -6.04
N TRP A 36 3.07 -7.85 -5.70
CA TRP A 36 4.25 -8.70 -5.90
C TRP A 36 3.91 -9.85 -6.87
N PRO A 37 4.12 -9.67 -8.18
CA PRO A 37 3.79 -10.72 -9.14
C PRO A 37 4.73 -11.93 -8.98
N ALA A 38 4.24 -13.13 -9.32
CA ALA A 38 5.01 -14.38 -9.18
C ALA A 38 6.32 -14.41 -10.00
N GLY A 39 6.37 -13.65 -11.10
CA GLY A 39 7.54 -13.54 -11.98
C GLY A 39 8.68 -12.66 -11.45
N GLY A 40 8.52 -12.05 -10.26
CA GLY A 40 9.48 -11.10 -9.71
C GLY A 40 9.19 -9.65 -10.10
N GLY A 41 9.98 -8.72 -9.54
CA GLY A 41 9.69 -7.29 -9.59
C GLY A 41 8.54 -6.88 -8.65
N VAL A 42 8.07 -5.65 -8.80
CA VAL A 42 7.02 -5.08 -7.94
C VAL A 42 6.21 -4.01 -8.66
N TRP A 43 4.89 -4.06 -8.49
CA TRP A 43 3.97 -3.00 -8.89
C TRP A 43 3.73 -2.05 -7.74
N THR A 44 3.77 -0.74 -7.98
CA THR A 44 3.55 0.26 -6.93
C THR A 44 2.71 1.46 -7.37
N ILE A 45 1.94 2.02 -6.43
CA ILE A 45 1.37 3.38 -6.52
C ILE A 45 1.75 4.13 -5.26
N ASN A 46 2.58 5.16 -5.40
CA ASN A 46 2.80 6.16 -4.36
C ASN A 46 1.78 7.30 -4.49
N THR A 47 1.14 7.68 -3.39
CA THR A 47 0.05 8.66 -3.38
C THR A 47 -0.12 9.22 -1.96
N ASN A 48 -1.20 9.97 -1.73
CA ASN A 48 -1.66 10.37 -0.40
C ASN A 48 -3.14 10.04 -0.20
N ILE A 49 -3.67 10.27 1.01
CA ILE A 49 -5.07 9.97 1.37
C ILE A 49 -6.06 10.69 0.43
N SER A 50 -5.83 11.98 0.16
CA SER A 50 -6.69 12.80 -0.70
C SER A 50 -6.77 12.24 -2.12
N GLN A 51 -5.62 12.02 -2.76
CA GLN A 51 -5.55 11.50 -4.13
C GLN A 51 -6.05 10.06 -4.23
N SER A 52 -5.79 9.24 -3.20
CA SER A 52 -6.31 7.87 -3.12
C SER A 52 -7.85 7.85 -3.11
N ALA A 53 -8.46 8.74 -2.32
CA ALA A 53 -9.92 8.88 -2.28
C ALA A 53 -10.48 9.37 -3.62
N GLN A 54 -9.88 10.39 -4.23
CA GLN A 54 -10.31 10.95 -5.52
C GLN A 54 -10.22 9.92 -6.66
N LYS A 55 -9.16 9.11 -6.69
CA LYS A 55 -8.92 8.08 -7.71
C LYS A 55 -9.59 6.74 -7.39
N GLY A 56 -10.19 6.59 -6.21
CA GLY A 56 -10.84 5.35 -5.78
C GLY A 56 -9.87 4.17 -5.57
N LEU A 57 -8.63 4.43 -5.17
CA LEU A 57 -7.57 3.41 -5.06
C LEU A 57 -7.83 2.37 -3.94
N GLY A 58 -8.74 2.65 -3.01
CA GLY A 58 -9.15 1.69 -1.98
C GLY A 58 -9.72 0.37 -2.54
N ARG A 59 -10.11 0.32 -3.82
CA ARG A 59 -10.52 -0.91 -4.50
C ARG A 59 -9.40 -1.95 -4.62
N ILE A 60 -8.13 -1.52 -4.59
CA ILE A 60 -6.96 -2.42 -4.62
C ILE A 60 -6.97 -3.36 -3.40
N ASP A 61 -7.52 -2.91 -2.26
CA ASP A 61 -7.61 -3.72 -1.03
C ASP A 61 -8.75 -4.75 -1.07
N ASN A 62 -9.57 -4.76 -2.13
CA ASN A 62 -10.59 -5.78 -2.35
C ASN A 62 -10.09 -6.98 -3.19
N ALA A 63 -8.86 -6.94 -3.69
CA ALA A 63 -8.27 -8.08 -4.40
C ALA A 63 -8.15 -9.29 -3.45
N PHE A 64 -8.54 -10.47 -3.93
CA PHE A 64 -8.45 -11.73 -3.19
C PHE A 64 -7.10 -12.41 -3.37
N THR A 65 -6.46 -12.18 -4.52
CA THR A 65 -5.14 -12.74 -4.82
C THR A 65 -4.09 -11.66 -5.08
N MET A 66 -2.82 -12.03 -5.00
CA MET A 66 -1.73 -11.11 -5.32
C MET A 66 -1.71 -10.73 -6.80
N ASP A 67 -2.08 -11.66 -7.69
CA ASP A 67 -2.17 -11.40 -9.12
C ASP A 67 -3.27 -10.38 -9.42
N GLU A 68 -4.47 -10.56 -8.86
CA GLU A 68 -5.57 -9.59 -8.94
C GLU A 68 -5.15 -8.21 -8.39
N ARG A 69 -4.37 -8.18 -7.32
CA ARG A 69 -3.84 -6.94 -6.76
C ARG A 69 -2.88 -6.25 -7.72
N CYS A 70 -1.99 -7.01 -8.37
CA CYS A 70 -1.08 -6.47 -9.38
C CYS A 70 -1.85 -5.90 -10.58
N GLU A 71 -2.84 -6.64 -11.09
CA GLU A 71 -3.69 -6.19 -12.19
C GLU A 71 -4.44 -4.90 -11.83
N MET A 72 -4.98 -4.79 -10.61
CA MET A 72 -5.65 -3.57 -10.14
C MET A 72 -4.68 -2.40 -10.04
N ILE A 73 -3.46 -2.61 -9.53
CA ILE A 73 -2.43 -1.57 -9.44
C ILE A 73 -2.05 -1.10 -10.84
N GLU A 74 -1.84 -2.01 -11.79
CA GLU A 74 -1.57 -1.68 -13.19
C GLU A 74 -2.70 -0.86 -13.82
N GLN A 75 -3.95 -1.32 -13.71
CA GLN A 75 -5.13 -0.63 -14.26
C GLN A 75 -5.35 0.76 -13.67
N LEU A 76 -4.93 0.99 -12.43
CA LEU A 76 -5.06 2.27 -11.74
C LEU A 76 -3.83 3.19 -11.91
N GLY A 77 -2.93 2.85 -12.83
CA GLY A 77 -1.77 3.68 -13.21
C GLY A 77 -0.55 3.47 -12.33
N GLY A 78 -0.38 2.28 -11.76
CA GLY A 78 0.83 1.88 -11.06
C GLY A 78 2.05 1.78 -11.96
N ILE A 79 3.21 1.76 -11.33
CA ILE A 79 4.51 1.62 -12.00
C ILE A 79 5.10 0.26 -11.61
N PHE A 80 5.55 -0.48 -12.61
CA PHE A 80 6.31 -1.71 -12.43
C PHE A 80 7.80 -1.43 -12.33
N TYR A 81 8.44 -2.00 -11.32
CA TYR A 81 9.89 -2.00 -11.15
C TYR A 81 10.39 -3.44 -11.25
N ALA A 82 11.29 -3.69 -12.21
CA ALA A 82 11.88 -5.01 -12.40
C ALA A 82 12.79 -5.40 -11.23
N ASP A 83 13.62 -4.47 -10.74
CA ASP A 83 14.28 -4.57 -9.43
C ASP A 83 13.48 -3.75 -8.40
N PRO A 84 12.91 -4.38 -7.35
CA PRO A 84 12.20 -3.65 -6.30
C PRO A 84 13.02 -2.54 -5.62
N LYS A 85 14.36 -2.62 -5.65
CA LYS A 85 15.25 -1.59 -5.10
C LYS A 85 15.22 -0.28 -5.89
N ASP A 86 14.77 -0.32 -7.13
CA ASP A 86 14.61 0.87 -7.97
C ASP A 86 13.41 1.73 -7.53
N CYS A 87 12.51 1.19 -6.70
CA CYS A 87 11.38 1.94 -6.17
C CYS A 87 11.81 2.79 -4.95
N PRO A 88 11.87 4.13 -5.06
CA PRO A 88 12.39 4.99 -3.99
C PRO A 88 11.49 5.07 -2.75
N HIS A 89 10.24 4.61 -2.89
CA HIS A 89 9.22 4.65 -1.84
C HIS A 89 9.10 3.30 -1.11
N LEU A 90 9.72 2.25 -1.63
CA LEU A 90 9.61 0.91 -1.08
C LEU A 90 10.73 0.68 -0.07
N ASP A 91 10.34 0.55 1.21
CA ASP A 91 11.28 0.19 2.27
C ASP A 91 11.44 -1.35 2.35
N LEU A 92 12.51 -1.87 1.75
CA LEU A 92 12.76 -3.31 1.66
C LEU A 92 13.50 -3.87 2.87
N ASP A 93 14.29 -3.05 3.55
CA ASP A 93 15.17 -3.44 4.66
C ASP A 93 14.64 -2.96 6.03
N GLY A 94 13.58 -2.16 6.06
CA GLY A 94 13.00 -1.64 7.30
C GLY A 94 13.86 -0.55 7.92
N SER A 95 14.79 0.02 7.15
CA SER A 95 15.68 1.08 7.60
C SER A 95 15.01 2.45 7.61
N ARG A 96 13.88 2.60 6.90
CA ARG A 96 13.08 3.81 6.99
C ARG A 96 12.23 3.67 8.24
N GLU A 97 12.53 4.48 9.26
CA GLU A 97 11.66 4.63 10.41
C GLU A 97 10.23 4.84 9.91
N GLY A 98 9.34 3.91 10.24
CA GLY A 98 7.93 4.17 10.12
C GLY A 98 7.64 5.39 10.96
N ASP A 99 6.96 6.39 10.38
CA ASP A 99 6.18 7.30 11.22
C ASP A 99 5.04 6.45 11.79
N ASP A 100 5.39 5.63 12.79
CA ASP A 100 4.46 4.87 13.61
C ASP A 100 3.71 5.94 14.37
N GLY A 101 2.64 6.45 13.77
CA GLY A 101 1.89 7.60 14.26
C GLY A 101 1.81 7.58 15.77
N LYS A 102 2.68 8.38 16.40
CA LYS A 102 2.82 8.42 17.85
C LYS A 102 1.50 8.92 18.41
N GLY A 103 0.84 8.07 19.16
CA GLY A 103 -0.38 8.39 19.88
C GLY A 103 -0.83 7.18 20.66
N TYR A 104 -0.44 7.18 21.94
CA TYR A 104 -0.80 6.28 23.04
C TYR A 104 -2.18 5.60 22.93
#